data_AF-A0A0N4T8Q1-F1
#
_entry.id   AF-A0A0N4T8Q1-F1
#
_cell.length_a   1.000
_cell.length_b   1.000
_cell.length_c   1.000
_cell.angle_alpha   90.00
_cell.angle_beta   90.00
_cell.angle_gamma   90.00
#
_symmetry.space_group_name_H-M   'P 1'
#
loop_
_entity.id
_entity.type
_entity.pdbx_description
1 polymer ?
#
loop_
_entity_poly.entity_id
_entity_poly.type
_entity_poly.pdbx_seq_one_letter_code
_entity_poly.pdbx_strand_id
1 'polypeptide(L)'
;MHLERGEALSYDTSLTYPIAKIDGFDIHLERNFFGITLKETPQKDMFIGQNITADKLPKNVSYAQLVSNLQFVKVVLALYRADRSSPEMERKLSLWELSVFEFARKQYKNYLIDMEVIGTEILNQEMIKDGQKLAPFFAAGFGFMMFFVTVTVLASAIFYNAMDWGKVLVAFGSILCPILSITSSYGIISLFGIRTNSLMLVMPFLIMGIG
;
A
#
# COMPACT_ATOMS: atom_id res chain seq x y z
N MET A 1 8.81 42.14 2.06
CA MET A 1 10.17 42.71 2.19
C MET A 1 10.84 43.07 0.88
N HIS A 2 11.26 42.15 -0.02
CA HIS A 2 11.97 42.56 -1.27
C HIS A 2 11.13 43.49 -2.16
N LEU A 3 9.85 43.14 -2.38
CA LEU A 3 8.91 43.93 -3.19
C LEU A 3 8.54 45.28 -2.55
N GLU A 4 8.56 45.38 -1.22
CA GLU A 4 8.31 46.64 -0.49
C GLU A 4 9.52 47.60 -0.60
N ARG A 5 10.72 47.06 -0.84
CA ARG A 5 11.96 47.79 -1.07
C ARG A 5 12.24 48.07 -2.56
N GLY A 6 11.37 47.63 -3.47
CA GLY A 6 11.57 47.76 -4.92
C GLY A 6 12.71 46.91 -5.49
N GLU A 7 13.12 45.88 -4.76
CA GLU A 7 14.16 44.92 -5.15
C GLU A 7 13.55 43.79 -5.99
N ALA A 8 14.38 43.14 -6.83
CA ALA A 8 13.96 41.97 -7.58
C ALA A 8 13.45 40.84 -6.64
N LEU A 9 12.49 40.05 -7.13
CA LEU A 9 12.03 38.86 -6.43
C LEU A 9 13.20 37.92 -6.13
N SER A 10 13.19 37.30 -4.95
CA SER A 10 14.24 36.37 -4.54
C SER A 10 14.48 35.28 -5.61
N TYR A 11 15.74 35.09 -5.96
CA TYR A 11 16.17 34.02 -6.84
C TYR A 11 16.39 32.70 -6.08
N ASP A 12 16.67 32.80 -4.78
CA ASP A 12 16.99 31.65 -3.92
C ASP A 12 15.74 30.95 -3.39
N THR A 13 14.59 31.64 -3.40
CA THR A 13 13.29 31.11 -2.97
C THR A 13 12.27 31.34 -4.08
N SER A 14 12.04 30.32 -4.92
CA SER A 14 10.99 30.33 -5.92
C SER A 14 10.33 28.97 -6.05
N LEU A 15 9.00 28.95 -6.02
CA LEU A 15 8.19 27.74 -6.15
C LEU A 15 7.74 27.60 -7.61
N THR A 16 8.70 27.44 -8.51
CA THR A 16 8.46 27.19 -9.93
C THR A 16 8.41 25.69 -10.22
N TYR A 17 7.49 25.27 -11.09
CA TYR A 17 7.47 23.95 -11.68
C TYR A 17 8.19 23.99 -13.03
N PRO A 18 9.02 23.00 -13.40
CA PRO A 18 9.23 21.71 -12.71
C PRO A 18 10.25 21.72 -11.56
N ILE A 19 11.15 22.71 -11.52
CA ILE A 19 12.22 22.82 -10.52
C ILE A 19 11.99 24.07 -9.66
N ALA A 20 11.82 23.84 -8.36
CA ALA A 20 11.74 24.90 -7.37
C ALA A 20 13.11 25.16 -6.76
N LYS A 21 13.38 26.41 -6.40
CA LYS A 21 14.55 26.79 -5.60
C LYS A 21 14.13 27.09 -4.19
N ILE A 22 14.73 26.41 -3.22
CA ILE A 22 14.53 26.67 -1.80
C ILE A 22 15.93 26.78 -1.16
N ASP A 23 16.24 27.94 -0.60
CA ASP A 23 17.55 28.27 -0.01
C ASP A 23 18.73 27.95 -0.94
N GLY A 24 18.54 28.22 -2.25
CA GLY A 24 19.56 27.98 -3.27
C GLY A 24 19.69 26.53 -3.75
N PHE A 25 18.95 25.59 -3.16
CA PHE A 25 18.90 24.20 -3.63
C PHE A 25 17.79 23.99 -4.67
N ASP A 26 18.14 23.30 -5.74
CA ASP A 26 17.20 22.88 -6.78
C ASP A 26 16.43 21.63 -6.33
N ILE A 27 15.11 21.75 -6.24
CA ILE A 27 14.19 20.70 -5.83
C ILE A 27 13.25 20.37 -6.99
N HIS A 28 13.29 19.11 -7.43
CA HIS A 28 12.44 18.60 -8.49
C HIS A 28 11.01 18.34 -7.98
N LEU A 29 10.06 19.22 -8.34
CA LEU A 29 8.65 19.09 -7.97
C LEU A 29 7.91 18.05 -8.84
N GLU A 30 8.42 17.77 -10.04
CA GLU A 30 7.86 16.82 -11.01
C GLU A 30 7.67 15.39 -10.49
N ARG A 31 8.41 15.00 -9.44
CA ARG A 31 8.29 13.68 -8.81
C ARG A 31 7.20 13.61 -7.75
N ASN A 32 6.78 14.76 -7.23
CA ASN A 32 5.86 14.85 -6.09
C ASN A 32 4.50 15.44 -6.49
N PHE A 33 4.42 16.31 -7.49
CA PHE A 33 3.18 17.00 -7.88
C PHE A 33 2.61 16.41 -9.17
N PHE A 34 1.32 16.09 -9.16
CA PHE A 34 0.63 15.47 -10.31
C PHE A 34 -0.65 16.24 -10.68
N GLY A 35 -1.00 16.20 -11.98
CA GLY A 35 -2.19 16.87 -12.52
C GLY A 35 -2.14 18.40 -12.38
N ILE A 36 -1.03 18.99 -12.82
CA ILE A 36 -0.71 20.40 -12.59
C ILE A 36 -1.31 21.29 -13.67
N THR A 37 -1.84 22.44 -13.28
CA THR A 37 -2.17 23.56 -14.19
C THR A 37 -1.25 24.73 -13.86
N LEU A 38 -0.59 25.26 -14.89
CA LEU A 38 0.33 26.38 -14.77
C LEU A 38 -0.35 27.68 -15.19
N LYS A 39 0.10 28.78 -14.62
CA LYS A 39 -0.24 30.14 -15.05
C LYS A 39 1.01 30.84 -15.55
N GLU A 40 0.81 31.84 -16.40
CA GLU A 40 1.89 32.73 -16.80
C GLU A 40 2.33 33.58 -15.60
N THR A 41 3.62 33.51 -15.27
CA THR A 41 4.24 34.34 -14.23
C THR A 41 4.81 35.62 -14.83
N PRO A 42 4.61 36.78 -14.19
CA PRO A 42 5.28 38.02 -14.59
C PRO A 42 6.80 37.86 -14.46
N GLN A 43 7.56 38.53 -15.33
CA GLN A 43 9.02 38.52 -15.26
C GLN A 43 9.50 39.08 -13.91
N LYS A 44 10.49 38.42 -13.28
CA LYS A 44 11.00 38.79 -11.95
C LYS A 44 11.53 40.23 -11.88
N ASP A 45 12.03 40.73 -13.01
CA ASP A 45 12.61 42.07 -13.13
C ASP A 45 11.58 43.18 -13.37
N MET A 46 10.30 42.81 -13.60
CA MET A 46 9.22 43.77 -13.88
C MET A 46 8.95 44.74 -12.72
N PHE A 47 9.37 44.38 -11.50
CA PHE A 47 9.10 45.13 -10.28
C PHE A 47 10.31 45.91 -9.76
N ILE A 48 11.44 45.89 -10.48
CA ILE A 48 12.65 46.61 -10.09
C ILE A 48 12.39 48.13 -10.18
N GLY A 49 12.66 48.84 -9.09
CA GLY A 49 12.47 50.30 -9.02
C GLY A 49 11.03 50.76 -8.80
N GLN A 50 10.08 49.85 -8.61
CA GLN A 50 8.72 50.17 -8.21
C GLN A 50 8.49 49.78 -6.74
N ASN A 51 8.12 50.75 -5.89
CA ASN A 51 7.65 50.45 -4.54
C ASN A 51 6.22 49.93 -4.62
N ILE A 52 6.06 48.61 -4.58
CA ILE A 52 4.76 47.93 -4.67
C ILE A 52 4.27 47.64 -3.27
N THR A 53 3.37 48.51 -2.81
CA THR A 53 2.56 48.30 -1.62
C THR A 53 1.39 47.36 -1.94
N ALA A 54 0.79 46.73 -0.92
CA ALA A 54 -0.33 45.79 -1.06
C ALA A 54 -1.47 46.29 -1.98
N ASP A 55 -1.64 47.61 -2.03
CA ASP A 55 -2.71 48.32 -2.74
C ASP A 55 -2.48 48.44 -4.26
N LYS A 56 -1.23 48.23 -4.71
CA LYS A 56 -0.81 48.29 -6.12
C LYS A 56 -0.65 46.92 -6.78
N LEU A 57 -0.91 45.82 -6.06
CA LEU A 57 -0.94 44.50 -6.67
C LEU A 57 -2.14 44.37 -7.64
N PRO A 58 -1.99 43.60 -8.74
CA PRO A 58 -3.13 43.26 -9.58
C PRO A 58 -4.25 42.64 -8.73
N LYS A 59 -5.50 43.00 -8.99
CA LYS A 59 -6.66 42.45 -8.27
C LYS A 59 -6.60 40.91 -8.30
N ASN A 60 -6.75 40.28 -7.13
CA ASN A 60 -6.66 38.83 -6.88
C ASN A 60 -5.27 38.19 -6.92
N VAL A 61 -4.17 38.97 -6.88
CA VAL A 61 -2.82 38.41 -6.82
C VAL A 61 -2.21 38.59 -5.43
N SER A 62 -1.85 37.48 -4.77
CA SER A 62 -1.09 37.51 -3.52
C SER A 62 0.42 37.52 -3.76
N TYR A 63 1.21 37.96 -2.78
CA TYR A 63 2.68 37.88 -2.85
C TYR A 63 3.18 36.45 -3.14
N ALA A 64 2.53 35.43 -2.58
CA ALA A 64 2.87 34.03 -2.81
C ALA A 64 2.60 33.58 -4.26
N GLN A 65 1.62 34.19 -4.91
CA GLN A 65 1.29 33.92 -6.31
C GLN A 65 2.27 34.56 -7.29
N LEU A 66 3.10 35.52 -6.87
CA LEU A 66 4.14 36.13 -7.70
C LEU A 66 5.41 35.28 -7.76
N VAL A 67 5.68 34.49 -6.73
CA VAL A 67 6.86 33.60 -6.64
C VAL A 67 6.62 32.19 -7.20
N SER A 68 5.41 31.90 -7.66
CA SER A 68 5.01 30.58 -8.15
C SER A 68 4.23 30.64 -9.46
N ASN A 69 4.57 29.74 -10.40
CA ASN A 69 3.83 29.52 -11.64
C ASN A 69 2.74 28.44 -11.52
N LEU A 70 2.54 27.88 -10.33
CA LEU A 70 1.51 26.87 -10.06
C LEU A 70 0.15 27.55 -9.87
N GLN A 71 -0.85 27.15 -10.66
CA GLN A 71 -2.24 27.56 -10.49
C GLN A 71 -3.05 26.48 -9.76
N PHE A 72 -2.86 25.21 -10.13
CA PHE A 72 -3.59 24.09 -9.56
C PHE A 72 -2.70 22.84 -9.53
N VAL A 73 -2.85 22.01 -8.50
CA VAL A 73 -2.21 20.71 -8.37
C VAL A 73 -3.27 19.72 -7.91
N LYS A 74 -3.40 18.60 -8.63
CA LYS A 74 -4.42 17.59 -8.34
C LYS A 74 -4.02 16.65 -7.19
N VAL A 75 -2.77 16.19 -7.18
CA VAL A 75 -2.25 15.27 -6.16
C VAL A 75 -0.85 15.70 -5.74
N VAL A 76 -0.61 15.67 -4.44
CA VAL A 76 0.70 15.88 -3.84
C VAL A 76 1.16 14.60 -3.17
N LEU A 77 2.29 14.06 -3.61
CA LEU A 77 2.92 12.88 -3.04
C LEU A 77 4.04 13.31 -2.08
N ALA A 78 4.01 12.77 -0.88
CA ALA A 78 5.08 12.89 0.10
C ALA A 78 5.70 11.50 0.35
N LEU A 79 7.00 11.36 0.07
CA LEU A 79 7.72 10.11 0.26
C LEU A 79 8.60 10.20 1.51
N TYR A 80 8.26 9.39 2.51
CA TYR A 80 9.08 9.21 3.71
C TYR A 80 9.90 7.94 3.56
N ARG A 81 11.23 8.06 3.61
CA ARG A 81 12.16 6.92 3.59
C ARG A 81 12.84 6.83 4.94
N ALA A 82 12.83 5.65 5.53
CA ALA A 82 13.52 5.35 6.77
C ALA A 82 14.38 4.10 6.58
N ASP A 83 15.51 4.06 7.27
CA ASP A 83 16.44 2.94 7.24
C ASP A 83 16.01 1.86 8.25
N ARG A 84 16.17 0.58 7.89
CA ARG A 84 15.83 -0.56 8.76
C ARG A 84 17.11 -1.15 9.35
N SER A 85 17.91 -0.31 10.00
CA SER A 85 19.24 -0.71 10.49
C SER A 85 19.23 -1.69 11.67
N SER A 86 18.09 -1.83 12.37
CA SER A 86 17.93 -2.79 13.46
C SER A 86 16.51 -3.36 13.51
N PRO A 87 16.31 -4.57 14.07
CA PRO A 87 14.98 -5.15 14.27
C PRO A 87 14.08 -4.27 15.15
N GLU A 88 14.67 -3.54 16.10
CA GLU A 88 13.93 -2.61 16.94
C GLU A 88 13.43 -1.40 16.13
N MET A 89 14.27 -0.86 15.24
CA MET A 89 13.86 0.21 14.34
C MET A 89 12.81 -0.27 13.34
N GLU A 90 12.94 -1.48 12.79
CA GLU A 90 11.90 -2.07 11.93
C GLU A 90 10.55 -2.09 12.64
N ARG A 91 10.49 -2.56 13.88
CA ARG A 91 9.25 -2.56 14.68
C ARG A 91 8.70 -1.15 14.90
N LYS A 92 9.56 -0.17 15.22
CA LYS A 92 9.17 1.24 15.39
C LYS A 92 8.62 1.82 14.09
N LEU A 93 9.21 1.49 12.95
CA LEU A 93 8.77 1.93 11.63
C LEU A 93 7.43 1.32 11.24
N SER A 94 7.23 0.01 11.46
CA SER A 94 5.94 -0.63 11.25
C SER A 94 4.85 0.01 12.12
N LEU A 95 5.14 0.29 13.40
CA LEU A 95 4.18 0.99 14.28
C LEU A 95 3.87 2.41 13.82
N TRP A 96 4.88 3.15 13.36
CA TRP A 96 4.68 4.49 12.81
C TRP A 96 3.80 4.45 11.56
N GLU A 97 4.08 3.55 10.62
CA GLU A 97 3.33 3.39 9.38
C GLU A 97 1.84 3.10 9.65
N LEU A 98 1.57 2.16 10.56
CA LEU A 98 0.21 1.81 10.97
C LEU A 98 -0.50 2.97 11.71
N SER A 99 0.21 3.70 12.55
CA SER A 99 -0.34 4.85 13.28
C SER A 99 -0.70 5.99 12.33
N VAL A 100 0.13 6.26 11.33
CA VAL A 100 -0.13 7.29 10.30
C VAL A 100 -1.33 6.88 9.44
N PHE A 101 -1.42 5.61 9.05
CA PHE A 101 -2.59 5.09 8.33
C PHE A 101 -3.87 5.21 9.14
N GLU A 102 -3.84 4.86 10.44
CA GLU A 102 -5.00 5.00 11.31
C GLU A 102 -5.41 6.46 11.51
N PHE A 103 -4.44 7.36 11.67
CA PHE A 103 -4.67 8.80 11.73
C PHE A 103 -5.36 9.30 10.46
N ALA A 104 -4.82 8.97 9.28
CA ALA A 104 -5.36 9.38 7.99
C ALA A 104 -6.79 8.88 7.77
N ARG A 105 -7.09 7.64 8.17
CA ARG A 105 -8.41 7.02 7.97
C ARG A 105 -9.46 7.44 8.99
N LYS A 106 -9.09 7.58 10.27
CA LYS A 106 -10.06 7.76 11.37
C LYS A 106 -10.12 9.18 11.91
N GLN A 107 -8.96 9.83 12.03
CA GLN A 107 -8.85 11.13 12.71
C GLN A 107 -8.84 12.29 11.73
N TYR A 108 -8.20 12.12 10.57
CA TYR A 108 -8.16 13.14 9.55
C TYR A 108 -9.48 13.17 8.79
N LYS A 109 -10.27 14.22 9.01
CA LYS A 109 -11.49 14.51 8.25
C LYS A 109 -11.44 15.97 7.81
N ASN A 110 -11.14 16.18 6.53
CA ASN A 110 -11.19 17.49 5.91
C ASN A 110 -11.99 17.37 4.61
N TYR A 111 -12.79 18.39 4.28
CA TYR A 111 -13.57 18.42 3.04
C TYR A 111 -12.75 18.88 1.83
N LEU A 112 -11.58 19.49 2.06
CA LEU A 112 -10.73 20.07 1.02
C LEU A 112 -9.61 19.14 0.56
N ILE A 113 -9.10 18.29 1.45
CA ILE A 113 -7.92 17.46 1.21
C ILE A 113 -8.27 16.05 1.65
N ASP A 114 -8.05 15.10 0.75
CA ASP A 114 -8.12 13.68 1.06
C ASP A 114 -6.70 13.14 1.27
N MET A 115 -6.49 12.46 2.39
CA MET A 115 -5.17 11.95 2.79
C MET A 115 -5.16 10.44 2.63
N GLU A 116 -4.42 9.98 1.62
CA GLU A 116 -4.21 8.55 1.37
C GLU A 116 -2.78 8.16 1.72
N VAL A 117 -2.65 7.09 2.50
CA VAL A 117 -1.37 6.59 3.01
C VAL A 117 -1.16 5.18 2.47
N ILE A 118 -0.02 4.97 1.81
CA ILE A 118 0.36 3.68 1.25
C ILE A 118 1.71 3.27 1.86
N GLY A 119 1.80 2.02 2.28
CA GLY A 119 3.01 1.47 2.87
C GLY A 119 3.04 -0.06 2.83
N THR A 120 4.23 -0.61 3.10
CA THR A 120 4.48 -2.06 2.98
C THR A 120 3.81 -2.87 4.08
N GLU A 121 3.76 -2.35 5.31
CA GLU A 121 3.14 -3.03 6.45
C GLU A 121 1.61 -3.00 6.32
N ILE A 122 1.06 -1.86 5.87
CA ILE A 122 -0.38 -1.72 5.60
C ILE A 122 -0.83 -2.76 4.56
N LEU A 123 -0.08 -2.88 3.46
CA LEU A 123 -0.35 -3.87 2.42
C LEU A 123 -0.30 -5.31 2.98
N ASN A 124 0.70 -5.61 3.80
CA ASN A 124 0.83 -6.94 4.40
C ASN A 124 -0.34 -7.27 5.32
N GLN A 125 -0.80 -6.31 6.14
CA GLN A 125 -1.97 -6.50 7.00
C GLN A 125 -3.25 -6.73 6.22
N GLU A 126 -3.51 -5.95 5.16
CA GLU A 126 -4.71 -6.15 4.35
C GLU A 126 -4.65 -7.51 3.63
N MET A 127 -3.47 -7.94 3.17
CA MET A 127 -3.27 -9.27 2.59
C MET A 127 -3.52 -10.41 3.60
N ILE A 128 -3.05 -10.28 4.85
CA ILE A 128 -3.32 -11.28 5.91
C ILE A 128 -4.81 -11.35 6.23
N LYS A 129 -5.45 -10.19 6.38
CA LYS A 129 -6.88 -10.07 6.66
C LYS A 129 -7.72 -10.69 5.54
N ASP A 130 -7.37 -10.45 4.28
CA ASP A 130 -8.03 -11.08 3.14
C ASP A 130 -7.78 -12.59 3.11
N GLY A 131 -6.56 -13.03 3.43
CA GLY A 131 -6.26 -14.46 3.62
C GLY A 131 -7.15 -15.10 4.70
N GLN A 132 -7.37 -14.43 5.82
CA GLN A 132 -8.26 -14.89 6.90
C GLN A 132 -9.73 -14.93 6.47
N LYS A 133 -10.21 -13.93 5.71
CA LYS A 133 -11.57 -13.94 5.14
C LYS A 133 -11.80 -15.13 4.20
N LEU A 134 -10.74 -15.59 3.52
CA LEU A 134 -10.80 -16.74 2.61
C LEU A 134 -10.75 -18.10 3.35
N ALA A 135 -10.18 -18.16 4.55
CA ALA A 135 -10.08 -19.37 5.36
C ALA A 135 -11.39 -20.17 5.53
N PRO A 136 -12.56 -19.57 5.86
CA PRO A 136 -13.80 -20.34 5.99
C PRO A 136 -14.26 -20.97 4.67
N PHE A 137 -14.03 -20.31 3.54
CA PHE A 137 -14.33 -20.89 2.22
C PHE A 137 -13.43 -22.11 1.93
N PHE A 138 -12.16 -22.06 2.35
CA PHE A 138 -11.26 -23.21 2.26
C PHE A 138 -11.71 -24.37 3.14
N ALA A 139 -12.14 -24.10 4.37
CA ALA A 139 -12.68 -25.14 5.25
C ALA A 139 -13.94 -25.79 4.68
N ALA A 140 -14.83 -25.00 4.06
CA ALA A 140 -16.00 -25.53 3.37
C ALA A 140 -15.62 -26.39 2.16
N GLY A 141 -14.68 -25.93 1.32
CA GLY A 141 -14.17 -26.69 0.19
C GLY A 141 -13.54 -28.02 0.61
N PHE A 142 -12.77 -28.01 1.70
CA PHE A 142 -12.22 -29.21 2.34
C PHE A 142 -13.32 -30.20 2.72
N GLY A 143 -14.38 -29.72 3.39
CA GLY A 143 -15.51 -30.56 3.78
C GLY A 143 -16.23 -31.18 2.59
N PHE A 144 -16.45 -30.42 1.51
CA PHE A 144 -17.09 -30.94 0.30
C PHE A 144 -16.24 -32.02 -0.40
N MET A 145 -14.92 -31.82 -0.49
CA MET A 145 -14.03 -32.83 -1.06
C MET A 145 -14.02 -34.12 -0.23
N MET A 146 -13.94 -34.00 1.09
CA MET A 146 -14.00 -35.15 2.00
C MET A 146 -15.30 -35.94 1.84
N PHE A 147 -16.43 -35.23 1.74
CA PHE A 147 -17.73 -35.84 1.52
C PHE A 147 -17.80 -36.56 0.17
N PHE A 148 -17.34 -35.92 -0.91
CA PHE A 148 -17.35 -36.48 -2.25
C PHE A 148 -16.51 -37.76 -2.36
N VAL A 149 -15.28 -37.74 -1.82
CA VAL A 149 -14.39 -38.92 -1.79
C VAL A 149 -15.01 -40.06 -0.98
N THR A 150 -15.60 -39.75 0.19
CA THR A 150 -16.24 -40.77 1.03
C THR A 150 -17.42 -41.43 0.30
N VAL A 151 -18.30 -40.63 -0.33
CA VAL A 151 -19.46 -41.14 -1.07
C VAL A 151 -19.03 -41.98 -2.27
N THR A 152 -18.03 -41.54 -3.05
CA THR A 152 -17.57 -42.27 -4.24
C THR A 152 -16.90 -43.60 -3.88
N VAL A 153 -16.10 -43.65 -2.82
CA VAL A 153 -15.49 -44.90 -2.33
C VAL A 153 -16.55 -45.87 -1.80
N LEU A 154 -17.53 -45.38 -1.02
CA LEU A 154 -18.62 -46.20 -0.49
C LEU A 154 -19.54 -46.71 -1.60
N ALA A 155 -19.93 -45.86 -2.55
CA ALA A 155 -20.74 -46.26 -3.70
C ALA A 155 -20.04 -47.33 -4.55
N SER A 156 -18.73 -47.18 -4.77
CA SER A 156 -17.92 -48.19 -5.46
C SER A 156 -17.84 -49.50 -4.68
N ALA A 157 -17.75 -49.44 -3.34
CA ALA A 157 -17.73 -50.64 -2.50
C ALA A 157 -19.04 -51.44 -2.59
N ILE A 158 -20.18 -50.74 -2.62
CA ILE A 158 -21.51 -51.32 -2.75
C ILE A 158 -21.71 -51.92 -4.16
N PHE A 159 -21.33 -51.20 -5.21
CA PHE A 159 -21.56 -51.63 -6.60
C PHE A 159 -20.81 -52.94 -6.95
N TYR A 160 -19.58 -53.09 -6.46
CA TYR A 160 -18.78 -54.31 -6.68
C TYR A 160 -19.03 -55.41 -5.63
N ASN A 161 -20.02 -55.22 -4.74
CA ASN A 161 -20.41 -56.15 -3.67
C ASN A 161 -19.22 -56.69 -2.84
N ALA A 162 -18.19 -55.86 -2.70
CA ALA A 162 -16.91 -56.17 -2.06
C ALA A 162 -16.70 -55.19 -0.91
N MET A 163 -17.63 -55.22 0.05
CA MET A 163 -17.59 -54.41 1.26
C MET A 163 -16.63 -55.09 2.25
N ASP A 164 -15.37 -54.66 2.22
CA ASP A 164 -14.34 -55.13 3.15
C ASP A 164 -13.92 -53.98 4.08
N TRP A 165 -13.53 -54.31 5.32
CA TRP A 165 -13.05 -53.36 6.32
C TRP A 165 -11.87 -52.53 5.80
N GLY A 166 -11.07 -53.10 4.89
CA GLY A 166 -9.98 -52.41 4.20
C GLY A 166 -10.42 -51.18 3.39
N LYS A 167 -11.64 -51.14 2.83
CA LYS A 167 -12.09 -49.99 2.03
C LYS A 167 -12.42 -48.77 2.88
N VAL A 168 -12.85 -48.97 4.12
CA VAL A 168 -13.02 -47.88 5.09
C VAL A 168 -11.66 -47.26 5.42
N LEU A 169 -10.62 -48.09 5.58
CA LEU A 169 -9.25 -47.63 5.81
C LEU A 169 -8.71 -46.84 4.60
N VAL A 170 -9.00 -47.28 3.37
CA VAL A 170 -8.63 -46.56 2.14
C VAL A 170 -9.32 -45.20 2.05
N ALA A 171 -10.61 -45.11 2.39
CA ALA A 171 -11.33 -43.83 2.42
C ALA A 171 -10.67 -42.85 3.40
N PHE A 172 -10.45 -43.27 4.65
CA PHE A 172 -9.75 -42.43 5.64
C PHE A 172 -8.32 -42.09 5.23
N GLY A 173 -7.57 -43.05 4.69
CA GLY A 173 -6.21 -42.85 4.23
C GLY A 173 -6.11 -41.84 3.09
N SER A 174 -7.06 -41.87 2.14
CA SER A 174 -7.08 -40.94 1.01
C SER A 174 -7.30 -39.49 1.42
N ILE A 175 -8.05 -39.25 2.51
CA ILE A 175 -8.30 -37.91 3.04
C ILE A 175 -7.14 -37.45 3.93
N LEU A 176 -6.63 -38.33 4.80
CA LEU A 176 -5.57 -37.98 5.75
C LEU A 176 -4.21 -37.78 5.07
N CYS A 177 -3.93 -38.48 3.96
CA CYS A 177 -2.68 -38.38 3.23
C CYS A 177 -2.32 -36.94 2.79
N PRO A 178 -3.15 -36.20 2.04
CA PRO A 178 -2.85 -34.83 1.64
C PRO A 178 -2.75 -33.88 2.84
N ILE A 179 -3.57 -34.06 3.88
CA ILE A 179 -3.51 -33.24 5.10
C ILE A 179 -2.14 -33.41 5.77
N LEU A 180 -1.72 -34.65 6.00
CA LEU A 180 -0.43 -34.96 6.63
C LEU A 180 0.74 -34.48 5.77
N SER A 181 0.65 -34.58 4.44
CA SER A 181 1.67 -34.07 3.51
C SER A 181 1.83 -32.55 3.62
N ILE A 182 0.71 -31.81 3.64
CA ILE A 182 0.70 -30.35 3.79
C ILE A 182 1.24 -29.94 5.16
N THR A 183 0.74 -30.55 6.25
CA THR A 183 1.19 -30.25 7.62
C THR A 183 2.68 -30.57 7.81
N SER A 184 3.14 -31.71 7.29
CA SER A 184 4.56 -32.09 7.37
C SER A 184 5.44 -31.10 6.61
N SER A 185 5.05 -30.71 5.40
CA SER A 185 5.78 -29.76 4.58
C SER A 185 5.90 -28.39 5.26
N TYR A 186 4.81 -27.86 5.82
CA TYR A 186 4.88 -26.62 6.60
C TYR A 186 5.65 -26.75 7.91
N GLY A 187 5.57 -27.90 8.58
CA GLY A 187 6.37 -28.19 9.76
C GLY A 187 7.86 -28.13 9.45
N ILE A 188 8.29 -28.76 8.34
CA ILE A 188 9.69 -28.74 7.89
C ILE A 188 10.12 -27.31 7.52
N ILE A 189 9.34 -26.58 6.72
CA ILE A 189 9.63 -25.19 6.34
C ILE A 189 9.77 -24.30 7.60
N SER A 190 8.90 -24.49 8.58
CA SER A 190 8.95 -23.78 9.86
C SER A 190 10.19 -24.13 10.68
N LEU A 191 10.63 -25.40 10.67
CA LEU A 191 11.85 -25.83 11.37
C LEU A 191 13.10 -25.19 10.77
N PHE A 192 13.14 -24.99 9.45
CA PHE A 192 14.23 -24.27 8.77
C PHE A 192 14.16 -22.75 8.92
N GLY A 193 13.16 -22.22 9.64
CA GLY A 193 13.01 -20.78 9.86
C GLY A 193 12.71 -19.98 8.58
N ILE A 194 12.21 -20.64 7.54
CA ILE A 194 11.85 -19.97 6.28
C ILE A 194 10.57 -19.19 6.53
N ARG A 195 10.64 -17.86 6.35
CA ARG A 195 9.50 -16.97 6.59
C ARG A 195 8.36 -17.30 5.62
N THR A 196 7.21 -17.59 6.18
CA THR A 196 5.99 -17.91 5.44
C THR A 196 5.29 -16.62 5.02
N ASN A 197 5.02 -16.47 3.72
CA ASN A 197 4.29 -15.32 3.19
C ASN A 197 2.77 -15.56 3.29
N SER A 198 1.97 -14.52 3.41
CA SER A 198 0.51 -14.57 3.48
C SER A 198 -0.11 -15.24 2.25
N LEU A 199 0.54 -15.19 1.07
CA LEU A 199 0.11 -15.94 -0.12
C LEU A 199 0.18 -17.47 0.05
N MET A 200 1.03 -17.93 0.96
CA MET A 200 1.21 -19.34 1.25
C MET A 200 -0.02 -19.95 1.95
N LEU A 201 -0.96 -19.13 2.43
CA LEU A 201 -2.27 -19.57 2.96
C LEU A 201 -3.17 -20.21 1.89
N VAL A 202 -2.91 -20.00 0.60
CA VAL A 202 -3.72 -20.54 -0.51
C VAL A 202 -3.22 -21.91 -1.00
N MET A 203 -1.95 -22.23 -0.74
CA MET A 203 -1.29 -23.46 -1.21
C MET A 203 -1.93 -24.79 -0.74
N PRO A 204 -2.51 -24.92 0.47
CA PRO A 204 -3.16 -26.16 0.90
C PRO A 204 -4.29 -26.62 -0.03
N PHE A 205 -5.02 -25.68 -0.62
CA PHE A 205 -6.12 -25.98 -1.55
C PHE A 205 -5.60 -26.56 -2.88
N LEU A 206 -4.57 -25.94 -3.45
CA LEU A 206 -3.92 -26.41 -4.68
C LEU A 206 -3.36 -27.82 -4.51
N ILE A 207 -2.69 -28.08 -3.38
CA ILE A 207 -2.10 -29.39 -3.09
C ILE A 207 -3.18 -30.45 -2.93
N MET A 208 -4.30 -30.10 -2.28
CA MET A 208 -5.40 -31.05 -2.07
C MET A 208 -6.28 -31.29 -3.29
N GLY A 209 -6.38 -30.33 -4.20
CA GLY A 209 -7.08 -30.55 -5.47
C GLY A 209 -6.29 -31.45 -6.43
N ILE A 210 -4.96 -31.48 -6.28
CA ILE A 210 -4.07 -32.27 -7.14
C ILE A 210 -3.75 -33.66 -6.53
N GLY A 211 -3.50 -33.71 -5.22
CA GLY A 211 -3.05 -34.91 -4.50
C GLY A 211 -4.19 -35.73 -3.91
#